data_AF-A0A6I4SMP4-F1
#
_entry.id   AF-A0A6I4SMP4-F1
#
_cell.length_a   1.000
_cell.length_b   1.000
_cell.length_c   1.000
_cell.angle_alpha   90.00
_cell.angle_beta   90.00
_cell.angle_gamma   90.00
#
_symmetry.space_group_name_H-M   'P 1'
#
loop_
_entity.id
_entity.type
_entity.pdbx_description
1 polymer ?
#
loop_
_entity_poly.entity_id
_entity_poly.type
_entity_poly.pdbx_seq_one_letter_code
_entity_poly.pdbx_strand_id
1 'polypeptide(L)'
;MTQNDQQTSAESGEQKLARRKRSFWSFVLLGTVIAGVAGFASGFVTSRVEQGLISEWAIYPILAVTIIGFIWFSYLYYMRIDELDLMDNLWGNTIGMYAYVIITTSWMLFEQAGITGAPQHWPILTATVAISLIAYTARRLGLR
;
A
#
# COMPACT_ATOMS: atom_id res chain seq x y z
N MET A 1 43.54 4.70 31.09
CA MET A 1 43.40 5.53 29.87
C MET A 1 43.53 4.61 28.68
N THR A 2 42.45 3.91 28.34
CA THR A 2 42.39 2.92 27.25
C THR A 2 41.97 3.63 25.97
N GLN A 3 42.85 3.57 24.98
CA GLN A 3 42.68 4.06 23.61
C GLN A 3 41.47 3.39 22.96
N ASN A 4 40.29 4.03 23.01
CA ASN A 4 39.08 3.53 22.36
C ASN A 4 38.48 4.56 21.38
N ASP A 5 39.31 5.48 20.88
CA ASP A 5 38.87 6.67 20.12
C ASP A 5 39.18 6.64 18.62
N GLN A 6 39.67 5.54 18.01
CA GLN A 6 40.15 5.60 16.62
C GLN A 6 39.78 4.42 15.71
N GLN A 7 38.51 4.01 15.72
CA GLN A 7 38.01 3.16 14.63
C GLN A 7 36.54 3.40 14.26
N THR A 8 36.08 4.65 14.33
CA THR A 8 35.03 5.12 13.41
C THR A 8 35.65 5.21 12.02
N SER A 9 35.86 4.06 11.38
CA SER A 9 35.95 4.01 9.91
C SER A 9 34.77 4.81 9.40
N ALA A 10 35.04 5.96 8.77
CA ALA A 10 34.01 6.80 8.20
C ALA A 10 33.26 5.94 7.20
N GLU A 11 32.08 5.41 7.57
CA GLU A 11 31.26 4.59 6.68
C GLU A 11 31.15 5.33 5.34
N SER A 12 31.64 4.68 4.28
CA SER A 12 31.56 5.21 2.92
C SER A 12 30.11 5.59 2.62
N GLY A 13 29.89 6.68 1.90
CA GLY A 13 28.54 7.14 1.53
C GLY A 13 27.70 6.03 0.86
N GLU A 14 28.36 5.13 0.12
CA GLU A 14 27.74 3.96 -0.51
C GLU A 14 27.21 2.96 0.52
N GLN A 15 27.94 2.71 1.62
CA GLN A 15 27.51 1.81 2.69
C GLN A 15 26.29 2.39 3.44
N LYS A 16 26.27 3.71 3.67
CA LYS A 16 25.11 4.39 4.27
C LYS A 16 23.88 4.30 3.37
N LEU A 17 24.04 4.47 2.06
CA LEU A 17 22.96 4.33 1.08
C LEU A 17 22.41 2.90 1.04
N ALA A 18 23.29 1.89 0.98
CA ALA A 18 22.91 0.49 0.97
C ALA A 18 22.15 0.10 2.24
N ARG A 19 22.61 0.55 3.42
CA ARG A 19 21.91 0.33 4.70
C ARG A 19 20.53 0.97 4.71
N ARG A 20 20.39 2.21 4.21
CA ARG A 20 19.10 2.91 4.12
C ARG A 20 18.12 2.16 3.20
N LYS A 21 18.58 1.72 2.02
CA LYS A 21 17.77 0.93 1.09
C LYS A 21 17.32 -0.39 1.70
N ARG A 22 18.22 -1.13 2.36
CA ARG A 22 17.88 -2.38 3.03
C ARG A 22 16.85 -2.17 4.15
N SER A 23 17.05 -1.14 4.98
CA SER A 23 16.10 -0.79 6.05
C SER A 23 14.71 -0.44 5.51
N PHE A 24 14.67 0.32 4.41
CA PHE A 24 13.41 0.64 3.73
C PHE A 24 12.71 -0.62 3.20
N TRP A 25 13.41 -1.50 2.47
CA TRP A 25 12.82 -2.72 1.93
C TRP A 25 12.38 -3.69 3.03
N SER A 26 13.14 -3.81 4.12
CA SER A 26 12.71 -4.58 5.29
C SER A 26 11.44 -4.02 5.92
N PHE A 27 11.32 -2.68 6.01
CA PHE A 27 10.12 -2.02 6.51
C PHE A 27 8.90 -2.27 5.62
N VAL A 28 9.07 -2.15 4.29
CA VAL A 28 8.00 -2.45 3.31
C VAL A 28 7.58 -3.91 3.41
N LEU A 29 8.54 -4.84 3.41
CA LEU A 29 8.26 -6.28 3.52
C LEU A 29 7.50 -6.61 4.80
N LEU A 30 7.94 -6.06 5.94
CA LEU A 30 7.25 -6.25 7.22
C LEU A 30 5.81 -5.72 7.17
N GLY A 31 5.61 -4.52 6.61
CA GLY A 31 4.28 -3.96 6.39
C GLY A 31 3.40 -4.85 5.52
N THR A 32 3.93 -5.38 4.42
CA THR A 32 3.22 -6.32 3.54
C THR A 32 2.82 -7.61 4.27
N VAL A 33 3.71 -8.18 5.07
CA VAL A 33 3.40 -9.38 5.87
C VAL A 33 2.29 -9.08 6.88
N ILE A 34 2.39 -7.97 7.61
CA ILE A 34 1.36 -7.56 8.59
C ILE A 34 0.02 -7.35 7.89
N ALA A 35 0.00 -6.67 6.75
CA ALA A 35 -1.22 -6.46 5.96
C ALA A 35 -1.82 -7.78 5.45
N GLY A 36 -0.98 -8.71 4.99
CA GLY A 36 -1.42 -10.04 4.56
C GLY A 36 -2.07 -10.83 5.70
N VAL A 37 -1.46 -10.82 6.89
CA VAL A 37 -2.01 -11.47 8.09
C VAL A 37 -3.32 -10.80 8.52
N ALA A 38 -3.37 -9.47 8.53
CA ALA A 38 -4.58 -8.72 8.87
C ALA A 38 -5.71 -8.99 7.89
N GLY A 39 -5.41 -9.05 6.59
CA GLY A 39 -6.38 -9.40 5.54
C GLY A 39 -6.95 -10.81 5.71
N PHE A 40 -6.08 -11.79 5.98
CA PHE A 40 -6.52 -13.16 6.28
C PHE A 40 -7.39 -13.23 7.54
N ALA A 41 -6.96 -12.58 8.62
CA ALA A 41 -7.71 -12.54 9.89
C ALA A 41 -9.08 -11.87 9.71
N SER A 42 -9.15 -10.78 8.93
CA SER A 42 -10.40 -10.10 8.60
C SER A 42 -11.34 -11.03 7.84
N GLY A 43 -10.87 -11.69 6.77
CA GLY A 43 -11.67 -12.65 6.01
C GLY A 43 -12.16 -13.83 6.87
N PHE A 44 -11.30 -14.33 7.77
CA PHE A 44 -11.70 -15.35 8.72
C PHE A 44 -12.82 -14.87 9.65
N VAL A 45 -12.71 -13.67 10.23
CA VAL A 45 -13.77 -13.13 11.11
C VAL A 45 -15.06 -12.90 10.34
N THR A 46 -15.01 -12.32 9.13
CA THR A 46 -16.19 -12.13 8.28
C THR A 46 -16.90 -13.46 8.03
N SER A 47 -16.16 -14.54 7.71
CA SER A 47 -16.77 -15.86 7.50
C SER A 47 -17.50 -16.40 8.74
N ARG A 48 -17.00 -16.07 9.95
CA ARG A 48 -17.63 -16.48 11.21
C ARG A 48 -18.83 -15.62 11.58
N VAL A 49 -18.82 -14.35 11.20
CA VAL A 49 -19.99 -13.46 11.30
C VAL A 49 -21.10 -13.94 10.38
N GLU A 50 -20.79 -14.28 9.13
CA GLU A 50 -21.76 -14.83 8.16
C GLU A 50 -22.39 -16.15 8.63
N GLN A 51 -21.64 -16.97 9.38
CA GLN A 51 -22.13 -18.19 10.01
C GLN A 51 -22.93 -17.96 11.31
N GLY A 52 -23.06 -16.71 11.76
CA GLY A 52 -23.71 -16.35 13.03
C GLY A 52 -22.94 -16.76 14.28
N LEU A 53 -21.66 -17.15 14.15
CA LEU A 53 -20.82 -17.59 15.27
C LEU A 53 -20.21 -16.41 16.05
N ILE A 54 -20.06 -15.25 15.39
CA ILE A 54 -19.51 -14.03 15.96
C ILE A 54 -20.50 -12.89 15.67
N SER A 55 -20.62 -11.96 16.62
CA SER A 55 -21.46 -10.77 16.44
C SER A 55 -20.94 -9.87 15.31
N GLU A 56 -21.86 -9.30 14.53
CA GLU A 56 -21.56 -8.30 13.49
C GLU A 56 -20.79 -7.09 14.03
N TRP A 57 -20.97 -6.76 15.31
CA TRP A 57 -20.23 -5.70 15.99
C TRP A 57 -18.71 -5.92 16.01
N ALA A 58 -18.24 -7.16 15.82
CA ALA A 58 -16.81 -7.47 15.71
C ALA A 58 -16.15 -6.89 14.46
N ILE A 59 -16.91 -6.47 13.44
CA ILE A 59 -16.37 -5.87 12.22
C ILE A 59 -15.80 -4.47 12.49
N TYR A 60 -16.46 -3.66 13.31
CA TYR A 60 -16.04 -2.28 13.61
C TYR A 60 -14.63 -2.17 14.21
N PRO A 61 -14.23 -2.94 15.24
CA PRO A 61 -12.87 -2.87 15.76
C PRO A 61 -11.82 -3.34 14.73
N ILE A 62 -12.13 -4.32 13.89
CA ILE A 62 -11.22 -4.77 12.80
C ILE A 62 -11.01 -3.66 11.79
N LEU A 63 -12.09 -2.98 11.39
CA LEU A 63 -12.03 -1.83 10.51
C LEU A 63 -11.21 -0.69 11.13
N ALA A 64 -11.44 -0.37 12.40
CA ALA A 64 -10.70 0.66 13.12
C ALA A 64 -9.19 0.36 13.17
N VAL A 65 -8.81 -0.88 13.54
CA VAL A 65 -7.40 -1.31 13.57
C VAL A 65 -6.77 -1.25 12.17
N THR A 66 -7.53 -1.63 11.14
CA THR A 66 -7.06 -1.57 9.75
C THR A 66 -6.79 -0.13 9.32
N ILE A 67 -7.72 0.80 9.59
CA ILE A 67 -7.56 2.23 9.29
C ILE A 67 -6.35 2.79 10.02
N ILE A 68 -6.21 2.53 11.33
CA ILE A 68 -5.08 3.00 12.13
C ILE A 68 -3.76 2.44 11.57
N GLY A 69 -3.74 1.15 11.21
CA GLY A 69 -2.59 0.50 10.59
C GLY A 69 -2.18 1.16 9.28
N PHE A 70 -3.13 1.47 8.40
CA PHE A 70 -2.87 2.18 7.15
C PHE A 70 -2.34 3.60 7.38
N ILE A 71 -2.92 4.36 8.31
CA ILE A 71 -2.46 5.71 8.64
C ILE A 71 -1.04 5.66 9.19
N TRP A 72 -0.79 4.79 10.17
CA TRP A 72 0.51 4.61 10.79
C TRP A 72 1.58 4.20 9.78
N PHE A 73 1.29 3.18 8.95
CA PHE A 73 2.21 2.71 7.92
C PHE A 73 2.50 3.81 6.89
N SER A 74 1.47 4.53 6.43
CA SER A 74 1.63 5.62 5.46
C SER A 74 2.50 6.74 6.02
N TYR A 75 2.25 7.17 7.26
CA TYR A 75 3.06 8.18 7.94
C TYR A 75 4.54 7.77 7.99
N LEU A 76 4.82 6.55 8.47
CA LEU A 76 6.17 6.04 8.54
C LEU A 76 6.82 5.82 7.18
N TYR A 77 6.05 5.44 6.16
CA TYR A 77 6.52 5.29 4.79
C TYR A 77 6.98 6.65 4.23
N TYR A 78 6.17 7.69 4.36
CA TYR A 78 6.50 9.03 3.87
C TYR A 78 7.70 9.65 4.57
N MET A 79 7.96 9.32 5.84
CA MET A 79 9.18 9.75 6.54
C MET A 79 10.47 9.08 6.02
N ARG A 80 10.38 8.02 5.22
CA ARG A 80 11.54 7.24 4.76
C ARG A 80 11.94 7.55 3.31
N ILE A 81 10.97 7.89 2.47
CA ILE A 81 11.19 8.19 1.05
C ILE A 81 11.79 9.59 0.85
N ASP A 82 12.42 9.82 -0.30
CA ASP A 82 12.92 11.14 -0.69
C ASP A 82 11.91 11.91 -1.57
N GLU A 83 12.26 13.14 -1.96
CA GLU A 83 11.38 14.01 -2.76
C GLU A 83 11.12 13.47 -4.17
N LEU A 84 12.08 12.75 -4.77
CA LEU A 84 11.92 12.15 -6.09
C LEU A 84 10.95 10.97 -6.02
N ASP A 85 11.13 10.09 -5.03
CA ASP A 85 10.21 9.00 -4.75
C ASP A 85 8.80 9.53 -4.41
N LEU A 86 8.71 10.65 -3.69
CA LEU A 86 7.43 11.29 -3.38
C LEU A 86 6.72 11.79 -4.64
N MET A 87 7.45 12.44 -5.55
CA MET A 87 6.90 12.92 -6.81
C MET A 87 6.40 11.77 -7.70
N ASP A 88 7.17 10.69 -7.81
CA ASP A 88 6.76 9.51 -8.58
C ASP A 88 5.57 8.79 -7.94
N ASN A 89 5.52 8.71 -6.60
CA ASN A 89 4.36 8.21 -5.88
C ASN A 89 3.11 9.07 -6.09
N LEU A 90 3.25 10.40 -6.11
CA LEU A 90 2.14 11.31 -6.37
C LEU A 90 1.54 11.03 -7.75
N TRP A 91 2.38 10.93 -8.79
CA TRP A 91 1.93 10.58 -10.14
C TRP A 91 1.25 9.21 -10.21
N GLY A 92 1.86 8.18 -9.62
CA GLY A 92 1.29 6.84 -9.58
C GLY A 92 -0.09 6.84 -8.91
N ASN A 93 -0.22 7.50 -7.76
CA ASN A 93 -1.50 7.61 -7.05
C ASN A 93 -2.54 8.44 -7.81
N THR A 94 -2.17 9.55 -8.45
CA THR A 94 -3.08 10.37 -9.24
C THR A 94 -3.63 9.60 -10.43
N ILE A 95 -2.77 8.92 -11.20
CA ILE A 95 -3.19 8.10 -12.34
C ILE A 95 -4.07 6.95 -11.88
N GLY A 96 -3.70 6.27 -10.79
CA GLY A 96 -4.51 5.25 -10.14
C GLY A 96 -5.90 5.75 -9.75
N MET A 97 -5.97 6.89 -9.08
CA MET A 97 -7.24 7.51 -8.66
C MET A 97 -8.13 7.83 -9.87
N TYR A 98 -7.57 8.37 -10.96
CA TYR A 98 -8.32 8.59 -12.18
C TYR A 98 -8.80 7.29 -12.83
N ALA A 99 -7.95 6.26 -12.87
CA ALA A 99 -8.36 4.95 -13.36
C ALA A 99 -9.53 4.38 -12.54
N TYR A 100 -9.45 4.45 -11.21
CA TYR A 100 -10.54 4.02 -10.32
C TYR A 100 -11.86 4.73 -10.64
N VAL A 101 -11.82 6.07 -10.72
CA VAL A 101 -13.01 6.88 -11.02
C VAL A 101 -13.57 6.53 -12.40
N ILE A 102 -12.73 6.46 -13.43
CA ILE A 102 -13.15 6.16 -14.80
C ILE A 102 -13.75 4.77 -14.90
N ILE A 103 -13.07 3.74 -14.39
CA ILE A 103 -13.54 2.35 -14.44
C ILE A 103 -14.88 2.23 -13.70
N THR A 104 -14.97 2.76 -12.48
CA THR A 104 -16.18 2.68 -11.66
C THR A 104 -17.36 3.39 -12.32
N THR A 105 -17.17 4.64 -12.74
CA THR A 105 -18.24 5.43 -13.37
C THR A 105 -18.69 4.85 -14.70
N SER A 106 -17.76 4.39 -15.54
CA SER A 106 -18.10 3.75 -16.82
C SER A 106 -18.87 2.45 -16.61
N TRP A 107 -18.49 1.63 -15.63
CA TRP A 107 -19.21 0.40 -15.30
C TRP A 107 -20.63 0.70 -14.79
N MET A 108 -20.78 1.69 -13.90
CA MET A 108 -22.09 2.13 -13.43
C MET A 108 -22.99 2.61 -14.59
N LEU A 109 -22.43 3.32 -15.57
CA LEU A 109 -23.19 3.73 -16.77
C LEU A 109 -23.62 2.52 -17.61
N PHE A 110 -22.75 1.52 -17.77
CA PHE A 110 -23.09 0.28 -18.49
C PHE A 110 -24.11 -0.57 -17.76
N GLU A 111 -24.10 -0.58 -16.43
CA GLU A 111 -25.15 -1.21 -15.62
C GLU A 111 -26.50 -0.52 -15.85
N GLN A 112 -26.55 0.81 -15.76
CA GLN A 112 -27.77 1.58 -16.00
C GLN A 112 -28.32 1.42 -17.43
N ALA A 113 -27.44 1.20 -18.40
CA ALA A 113 -27.81 0.91 -19.78
C ALA A 113 -28.25 -0.55 -20.01
N GLY A 114 -28.19 -1.43 -19.00
CA GLY A 114 -28.53 -2.84 -19.11
C GLY A 114 -27.50 -3.69 -19.87
N ILE A 115 -26.27 -3.18 -20.05
CA ILE A 115 -25.20 -3.85 -20.80
C ILE A 115 -24.42 -4.82 -19.89
N THR A 116 -24.16 -4.41 -18.65
CA THR A 116 -23.39 -5.20 -17.67
C THR A 116 -24.17 -5.38 -16.37
N GLY A 117 -23.77 -6.35 -15.54
CA GLY A 117 -24.25 -6.41 -14.15
C GLY A 117 -23.59 -5.35 -13.25
N ALA A 118 -23.93 -5.40 -11.95
CA ALA A 118 -23.40 -4.49 -10.93
C ALA A 118 -21.85 -4.45 -10.91
N PRO A 119 -21.25 -3.27 -10.68
CA PRO A 119 -19.80 -3.11 -10.56
C PRO A 119 -19.18 -4.07 -9.56
N GLN A 120 -18.14 -4.78 -10.00
CA GLN A 120 -17.42 -5.73 -9.13
C GLN A 120 -16.22 -5.06 -8.48
N HIS A 121 -16.16 -5.06 -7.15
CA HIS A 121 -15.11 -4.35 -6.41
C HIS A 121 -13.70 -4.91 -6.65
N TRP A 122 -13.56 -6.24 -6.76
CA TRP A 122 -12.25 -6.88 -6.93
C TRP A 122 -11.57 -6.52 -8.26
N PRO A 123 -12.21 -6.67 -9.44
CA PRO A 123 -11.64 -6.21 -10.70
C PRO A 123 -11.27 -4.73 -10.71
N ILE A 124 -12.12 -3.87 -10.15
CA ILE A 124 -11.87 -2.42 -10.06
C ILE A 124 -10.63 -2.14 -9.22
N LEU A 125 -10.54 -2.75 -8.04
CA LEU A 125 -9.39 -2.61 -7.14
C LEU A 125 -8.10 -3.11 -7.78
N THR A 126 -8.11 -4.31 -8.37
CA THR A 126 -6.93 -4.90 -9.00
C THR A 126 -6.45 -4.08 -10.19
N ALA A 127 -7.37 -3.62 -11.05
CA ALA A 127 -7.02 -2.76 -12.18
C ALA A 127 -6.44 -1.42 -11.71
N THR A 128 -7.04 -0.82 -10.69
CA THR A 128 -6.55 0.44 -10.07
C THR A 128 -5.14 0.28 -9.55
N VAL A 129 -4.87 -0.75 -8.74
CA VAL A 129 -3.54 -1.02 -8.19
C VAL A 129 -2.53 -1.31 -9.30
N ALA A 130 -2.91 -2.12 -10.30
CA ALA A 130 -2.04 -2.43 -11.43
C ALA A 130 -1.65 -1.17 -12.22
N ILE A 131 -2.62 -0.30 -12.53
CA ILE A 131 -2.37 0.95 -13.24
C ILE A 131 -1.48 1.89 -12.41
N SER A 132 -1.72 2.03 -11.10
CA SER A 132 -0.86 2.81 -10.21
C SER A 132 0.58 2.31 -10.22
N LEU A 133 0.78 0.98 -10.14
CA LEU A 133 2.10 0.37 -10.14
C LEU A 133 2.81 0.53 -11.49
N ILE A 134 2.09 0.38 -12.60
CA ILE A 134 2.62 0.60 -13.95
C ILE A 134 3.05 2.07 -14.09
N ALA A 135 2.20 3.02 -13.69
CA ALA A 135 2.50 4.44 -13.74
C ALA A 135 3.73 4.81 -12.90
N TYR A 136 3.80 4.32 -11.66
CA TYR A 136 4.96 4.50 -10.78
C TYR A 136 6.23 3.91 -11.40
N THR A 137 6.16 2.67 -11.90
CA THR A 137 7.32 1.97 -12.47
C THR A 137 7.81 2.63 -13.74
N ALA A 138 6.91 3.06 -14.62
CA ALA A 138 7.24 3.77 -15.86
C ALA A 138 8.06 5.03 -15.56
N ARG A 139 7.60 5.85 -14.60
CA ARG A 139 8.34 7.05 -14.17
C ARG A 139 9.68 6.73 -13.54
N ARG A 140 9.73 5.71 -12.68
CA ARG A 140 10.96 5.26 -12.05
C ARG A 140 12.01 4.78 -13.07
N LEU A 141 11.58 4.26 -14.21
CA LEU A 141 12.43 3.87 -15.34
C LEU A 141 12.79 5.04 -16.27
N GLY A 142 12.27 6.24 -16.02
CA GLY A 142 12.54 7.43 -16.83
C GLY A 142 11.62 7.62 -18.04
N LEU A 143 10.56 6.82 -18.16
CA LEU A 143 9.52 7.03 -19.17
C LEU A 143 8.65 8.21 -18.70
N ARG A 144 8.72 9.34 -19.41
CA ARG A 144 7.98 10.58 -19.12
C ARG A 144 7.03 10.93 -20.24
#